data_AF-A0AAN6DNH7-F1
#
_entry.id   AF-A0AAN6DNH7-F1
#
_cell.length_a   1.000
_cell.length_b   1.000
_cell.length_c   1.000
_cell.angle_alpha   90.00
_cell.angle_beta   90.00
_cell.angle_gamma   90.00
#
_symmetry.space_group_name_H-M   'P 1'
#
loop_
_entity.id
_entity.type
_entity.pdbx_description
1 polymer ?
#
loop_
_entity_poly.entity_id
_entity_poly.type
_entity_poly.pdbx_seq_one_letter_code
_entity_poly.pdbx_strand_id
1 'polypeptide(L)'
;MRLGAYWGILSKPRCQSSSHIHVAHRLASTSARKPRNYKPAYRSFDRLKSLDKEAKSAEDYYITAKLARRLQALGFRNVQTVAKLFNHQRAEFERGKVASNKAIKIAATSRKWIETYEEALPSSEFKMMQDPNTLSQVFEAFGECDFHGQNMRRWGKLGQYSFLVASEAGNTDATVKTALLEMQKGDIRRETAEALRGRAANMTDWRAMTMWLHRATQMTHTKAGARENYLMAKKLDSMLEPGDRIINRMPTLEQYVPPWKFVFRAADHYLWHLQNENPDSPECKQVEADLDNALQAGVEEWKDPEAAEELLRQKRTAGGKDISDILEGSESWVSLTTQSAMAGSILHSYRLAVHLLREEGWFWWRPGSAKGKVDPNTSLGGYWLSLSAALATHNANDMASRYTAMILLLREHDYKETAYKWIEAAKRDLGACPAGPEMRLGLDQLKFLTDNWEDDSMMKIKSYDYLDKEYARSLAKETVDG
;
A
#
# COMPACT_ATOMS: atom_id res chain seq x y z
N MET A 1 3.07 15.83 -22.59
CA MET A 1 3.53 16.37 -21.30
C MET A 1 4.99 16.00 -21.10
N ARG A 2 5.90 16.97 -20.93
CA ARG A 2 7.34 16.74 -20.66
C ARG A 2 7.62 17.17 -19.22
N LEU A 3 8.18 16.29 -18.39
CA LEU A 3 8.67 16.63 -17.05
C LEU A 3 10.19 16.40 -17.03
N GLY A 4 10.95 17.50 -17.01
CA GLY A 4 12.38 17.49 -16.69
C GLY A 4 12.56 17.77 -15.20
N ALA A 5 13.37 16.95 -14.52
CA ALA A 5 13.74 17.16 -13.13
C ALA A 5 15.12 17.82 -13.06
N TYR A 6 15.15 19.06 -12.56
CA TYR A 6 16.36 19.76 -12.12
C TYR A 6 16.26 19.94 -10.61
N TRP A 7 17.23 19.44 -9.85
CA TRP A 7 17.44 19.87 -8.46
C TRP A 7 18.94 20.03 -8.21
N GLY A 8 19.37 21.29 -8.21
CA GLY A 8 20.71 21.73 -7.83
C GLY A 8 20.86 21.84 -6.31
N ILE A 9 22.08 21.57 -5.87
CA ILE A 9 22.61 21.73 -4.51
C ILE A 9 22.95 23.21 -4.26
N LEU A 10 22.89 23.67 -2.99
CA LEU A 10 23.79 24.61 -2.26
C LEU A 10 23.01 25.09 -1.01
N SER A 11 23.53 25.35 0.19
CA SER A 11 24.89 25.50 0.73
C SER A 11 24.79 25.62 2.26
N LYS A 12 25.81 25.13 2.99
CA LYS A 12 26.06 25.46 4.41
C LYS A 12 26.56 26.90 4.57
N PRO A 13 26.47 27.46 5.78
CA PRO A 13 27.55 28.30 6.32
C PRO A 13 28.15 27.75 7.63
N ARG A 14 29.36 28.24 7.93
CA ARG A 14 30.32 27.87 9.00
C ARG A 14 30.54 29.06 9.97
N CYS A 15 31.06 28.74 11.17
CA CYS A 15 31.88 29.53 12.13
C CYS A 15 31.16 30.50 13.11
N GLN A 16 31.22 30.30 14.45
CA GLN A 16 32.25 30.65 15.51
C GLN A 16 31.99 32.05 16.14
N SER A 17 32.30 32.44 17.40
CA SER A 17 32.95 31.90 18.62
C SER A 17 32.62 32.78 19.86
N SER A 18 32.79 32.26 21.10
CA SER A 18 33.11 32.95 22.40
C SER A 18 32.19 34.10 22.88
N SER A 19 32.03 34.52 24.15
CA SER A 19 32.62 34.29 25.48
C SER A 19 31.67 34.97 26.50
N HIS A 20 31.65 34.51 27.76
CA HIS A 20 31.97 35.29 28.97
C HIS A 20 31.41 34.67 30.25
N ILE A 21 32.33 34.60 31.20
CA ILE A 21 32.20 34.16 32.58
C ILE A 21 31.45 35.23 33.38
N HIS A 22 30.52 34.82 34.24
CA HIS A 22 30.22 35.56 35.46
C HIS A 22 30.25 34.62 36.67
N VAL A 23 31.30 34.79 37.47
CA VAL A 23 31.44 34.30 38.84
C VAL A 23 30.61 35.22 39.74
N ALA A 24 29.75 34.63 40.58
CA ALA A 24 29.16 35.32 41.72
C ALA A 24 29.14 34.40 42.95
N HIS A 25 30.08 34.70 43.84
CA HIS A 25 30.08 34.56 45.30
C HIS A 25 29.25 33.42 45.96
N ARG A 26 29.96 32.40 46.45
CA ARG A 26 29.49 31.58 47.57
C ARG A 26 29.66 32.36 48.87
N LEU A 27 28.54 32.82 49.44
CA LEU A 27 28.45 33.13 50.86
C LEU A 27 28.38 31.81 51.63
N ALA A 28 29.39 31.55 52.46
CA ALA A 28 29.40 30.44 53.41
C ALA A 28 28.39 30.74 54.52
N SER A 29 27.22 30.08 54.47
CA SER A 29 26.28 30.03 55.58
C SER A 29 26.41 28.68 56.28
N THR A 30 26.69 28.78 57.57
CA THR A 30 26.95 27.74 58.55
C THR A 30 25.85 26.68 58.58
N SER A 31 26.25 25.44 58.36
CA SER A 31 25.38 24.28 58.37
C SER A 31 24.89 23.94 59.78
N ALA A 32 23.66 24.31 60.11
CA ALA A 32 22.89 23.57 61.11
C ALA A 32 22.53 22.20 60.50
N ARG A 33 23.03 21.11 61.09
CA ARG A 33 22.77 19.72 60.67
C ARG A 33 21.25 19.45 60.69
N LYS A 34 20.63 19.36 59.51
CA LYS A 34 19.25 18.84 59.39
C LYS A 34 19.26 17.32 59.61
N PRO A 35 18.24 16.76 60.29
CA PRO A 35 18.14 15.34 60.57
C PRO A 35 18.10 14.52 59.28
N ARG A 36 18.70 13.31 59.32
CA ARG A 36 19.00 12.43 58.19
C ARG A 36 17.79 12.03 57.30
N ASN A 37 16.57 12.31 57.74
CA ASN A 37 15.32 11.94 57.06
C ASN A 37 14.42 13.12 56.67
N TYR A 38 14.90 14.37 56.69
CA TYR A 38 14.12 15.49 56.17
C TYR A 38 14.18 15.50 54.63
N LYS A 39 13.21 14.85 53.97
CA LYS A 39 12.94 15.11 52.54
C LYS A 39 12.21 16.45 52.44
N PRO A 40 12.78 17.50 51.84
CA PRO A 40 12.04 18.72 51.62
C PRO A 40 10.87 18.42 50.67
N ALA A 41 9.70 18.99 50.95
CA ALA A 41 8.49 18.95 50.10
C ALA A 41 8.70 19.58 48.70
N TYR A 42 9.92 19.99 48.38
CA TYR A 42 10.31 20.67 47.15
C TYR A 42 10.52 19.73 45.94
N ARG A 43 10.23 18.43 46.07
CA ARG A 43 10.40 17.45 44.96
C ARG A 43 9.17 17.25 44.08
N SER A 44 7.98 17.74 44.46
CA SER A 44 6.79 17.71 43.60
C SER A 44 6.84 18.79 42.52
N PHE A 45 7.29 20.00 42.87
CA PHE A 45 7.39 21.13 41.92
C PHE A 45 8.40 20.97 40.76
N ASP A 46 9.23 19.91 40.76
CA ASP A 46 10.30 19.72 39.76
C ASP A 46 9.91 18.78 38.59
N ARG A 47 8.78 18.06 38.64
CA ARG A 47 8.40 17.12 37.56
C ARG A 47 7.75 17.79 36.35
N LEU A 48 6.98 18.85 36.55
CA LEU A 48 6.49 19.70 35.45
C LEU A 48 7.62 20.52 34.81
N LYS A 49 8.62 20.96 35.59
CA LYS A 49 9.83 21.59 35.05
C LYS A 49 10.79 20.61 34.38
N SER A 50 10.81 19.34 34.79
CA SER A 50 11.53 18.30 34.05
C SER A 50 10.81 17.93 32.75
N LEU A 51 9.47 17.93 32.75
CA LEU A 51 8.67 17.89 31.52
C LEU A 51 9.07 19.04 30.60
N ASP A 52 9.14 20.29 31.07
CA ASP A 52 9.57 21.44 30.26
C ASP A 52 11.04 21.37 29.77
N LYS A 53 11.96 20.77 30.54
CA LYS A 53 13.38 20.62 30.14
C LYS A 53 13.62 19.47 29.14
N GLU A 54 12.87 18.38 29.24
CA GLU A 54 12.88 17.28 28.25
C GLU A 54 11.93 17.56 27.06
N ALA A 55 11.00 18.52 27.19
CA ALA A 55 10.02 18.94 26.18
C ALA A 55 10.58 19.74 24.99
N LYS A 56 11.90 19.94 24.88
CA LYS A 56 12.46 20.44 23.61
C LYS A 56 12.11 19.57 22.40
N SER A 57 11.66 18.31 22.60
CA SER A 57 11.09 17.48 21.53
C SER A 57 9.56 17.48 21.45
N ALA A 58 8.85 18.09 22.40
CA ALA A 58 7.38 18.16 22.46
C ALA A 58 6.82 19.47 21.90
N GLU A 59 7.64 20.52 21.75
CA GLU A 59 7.26 21.76 21.05
C GLU A 59 6.94 21.54 19.55
N ASP A 60 7.44 20.45 18.97
CA ASP A 60 7.22 20.08 17.57
C ASP A 60 5.98 19.18 17.32
N TYR A 61 5.14 18.92 18.34
CA TYR A 61 3.95 18.08 18.17
C TYR A 61 2.77 18.89 17.61
N TYR A 62 2.34 18.58 16.39
CA TYR A 62 1.22 19.26 15.77
C TYR A 62 -0.12 18.73 16.32
N ILE A 63 -0.85 19.58 17.06
CA ILE A 63 -2.20 19.27 17.55
C ILE A 63 -3.20 19.54 16.43
N THR A 64 -3.75 18.48 15.85
CA THR A 64 -4.78 18.61 14.82
C THR A 64 -6.08 19.18 15.40
N ALA A 65 -6.88 19.86 14.56
CA ALA A 65 -8.22 20.30 14.95
C ALA A 65 -9.12 19.12 15.38
N LYS A 66 -8.94 17.94 14.75
CA LYS A 66 -9.67 16.70 15.13
C LYS A 66 -9.30 16.28 16.55
N LEU A 67 -8.02 16.20 16.89
CA LEU A 67 -7.56 15.88 18.25
C LEU A 67 -8.11 16.88 19.27
N ALA A 68 -8.01 18.17 19.00
CA ALA A 68 -8.49 19.22 19.90
C ALA A 68 -9.99 19.07 20.20
N ARG A 69 -10.83 18.87 19.17
CA ARG A 69 -12.27 18.65 19.35
C ARG A 69 -12.58 17.39 20.15
N ARG A 70 -11.86 16.29 19.91
CA ARG A 70 -12.06 15.03 20.64
C ARG A 70 -11.70 15.15 22.11
N LEU A 71 -10.60 15.82 22.43
CA LEU A 71 -10.22 16.09 23.82
C LEU A 71 -11.24 17.01 24.52
N GLN A 72 -11.73 18.04 23.82
CA GLN A 72 -12.80 18.90 24.35
C GLN A 72 -14.10 18.13 24.58
N ALA A 73 -14.49 17.26 23.65
CA ALA A 73 -15.69 16.42 23.78
C ALA A 73 -15.61 15.42 24.94
N LEU A 74 -14.39 14.95 25.26
CA LEU A 74 -14.15 14.14 26.45
C LEU A 74 -14.28 14.93 27.75
N GLY A 75 -14.11 16.26 27.72
CA GLY A 75 -14.24 17.13 28.88
C GLY A 75 -12.96 17.90 29.25
N PHE A 76 -11.88 17.77 28.47
CA PHE A 76 -10.63 18.49 28.72
C PHE A 76 -10.73 19.96 28.28
N ARG A 77 -10.46 20.89 29.20
CA ARG A 77 -10.49 22.34 28.93
C ARG A 77 -9.18 22.83 28.34
N ASN A 78 -8.05 22.33 28.85
CA ASN A 78 -6.72 22.73 28.37
C ASN A 78 -6.11 21.67 27.44
N VAL A 79 -6.48 21.75 26.16
CA VAL A 79 -6.01 20.83 25.10
C VAL A 79 -4.48 20.79 25.01
N GLN A 80 -3.80 21.93 25.16
CA GLN A 80 -2.34 21.99 25.00
C GLN A 80 -1.62 21.25 26.13
N THR A 81 -2.05 21.46 27.38
CA THR A 81 -1.47 20.75 28.54
C THR A 81 -1.70 19.25 28.44
N VAL A 82 -2.92 18.83 28.08
CA VAL A 82 -3.26 17.42 27.90
C VAL A 82 -2.42 16.81 26.76
N ALA A 83 -2.25 17.51 25.65
CA ALA A 83 -1.41 17.04 24.56
C ALA A 83 0.06 16.88 24.92
N LYS A 84 0.64 17.84 25.64
CA LYS A 84 2.02 17.73 26.14
C LYS A 84 2.17 16.54 27.09
N LEU A 85 1.25 16.41 28.04
CA LEU A 85 1.23 15.36 29.06
C LEU A 85 1.13 13.96 28.42
N PHE A 86 0.15 13.75 27.54
CA PHE A 86 -0.04 12.45 26.89
C PHE A 86 1.04 12.12 25.88
N ASN A 87 1.56 13.10 25.15
CA ASN A 87 2.66 12.84 24.25
C ASN A 87 3.91 12.36 25.02
N HIS A 88 4.22 13.00 26.15
CA HIS A 88 5.29 12.54 27.04
C HIS A 88 5.00 11.16 27.61
N GLN A 89 3.80 10.91 28.12
CA GLN A 89 3.45 9.61 28.68
C GLN A 89 3.61 8.47 27.67
N ARG A 90 3.03 8.63 26.48
CA ARG A 90 3.09 7.61 25.44
C ARG A 90 4.56 7.35 25.05
N ALA A 91 5.36 8.40 24.91
CA ALA A 91 6.79 8.26 24.61
C ALA A 91 7.55 7.53 25.74
N GLU A 92 7.25 7.81 27.00
CA GLU A 92 7.83 7.09 28.15
C GLU A 92 7.43 5.61 28.17
N PHE A 93 6.16 5.29 27.85
CA PHE A 93 5.69 3.92 27.74
C PHE A 93 6.36 3.15 26.60
N GLU A 94 6.53 3.80 25.44
CA GLU A 94 7.22 3.22 24.30
C GLU A 94 8.71 2.97 24.60
N ARG A 95 9.42 3.97 25.14
CA ARG A 95 10.83 3.82 25.57
C ARG A 95 11.01 2.77 26.64
N GLY A 96 10.09 2.72 27.60
CA GLY A 96 10.05 1.73 28.68
C GLY A 96 9.57 0.34 28.24
N LYS A 97 9.23 0.15 26.96
CA LYS A 97 8.69 -1.09 26.39
C LYS A 97 7.51 -1.64 27.20
N VAL A 98 6.62 -0.75 27.66
CA VAL A 98 5.42 -1.13 28.39
C VAL A 98 4.48 -1.86 27.45
N ALA A 99 4.12 -3.10 27.78
CA ALA A 99 3.16 -3.89 27.02
C ALA A 99 1.83 -3.13 26.87
N SER A 100 1.25 -3.14 25.66
CA SER A 100 0.05 -2.36 25.31
C SER A 100 -1.13 -2.64 26.24
N ASN A 101 -1.37 -3.92 26.56
CA ASN A 101 -2.43 -4.37 27.46
C ASN A 101 -2.25 -3.93 28.94
N LYS A 102 -1.06 -3.45 29.33
CA LYS A 102 -0.79 -2.93 30.67
C LYS A 102 -0.76 -1.41 30.74
N ALA A 103 -0.66 -0.71 29.60
CA ALA A 103 -0.41 0.72 29.56
C ALA A 103 -1.50 1.54 30.26
N ILE A 104 -2.78 1.25 30.00
CA ILE A 104 -3.90 1.96 30.65
C ILE A 104 -3.95 1.67 32.15
N LYS A 105 -3.74 0.42 32.56
CA LYS A 105 -3.67 0.06 33.98
C LYS A 105 -2.54 0.83 34.67
N ILE A 106 -1.35 0.88 34.05
CA ILE A 106 -0.20 1.62 34.59
C ILE A 106 -0.49 3.12 34.62
N ALA A 107 -1.11 3.69 33.59
CA ALA A 107 -1.50 5.10 33.56
C ALA A 107 -2.48 5.44 34.70
N ALA A 108 -3.47 4.59 34.95
CA ALA A 108 -4.50 4.82 35.96
C ALA A 108 -4.04 4.56 37.40
N THR A 109 -3.14 3.58 37.62
CA THR A 109 -2.80 3.12 38.98
C THR A 109 -1.38 3.42 39.43
N SER A 110 -0.47 3.80 38.53
CA SER A 110 0.92 4.09 38.92
C SER A 110 0.99 5.41 39.67
N ARG A 111 1.63 5.37 40.84
CA ARG A 111 1.91 6.57 41.63
C ARG A 111 2.63 7.67 40.84
N LYS A 112 3.55 7.29 39.93
CA LYS A 112 4.24 8.26 39.05
C LYS A 112 3.23 9.06 38.23
N TRP A 113 2.29 8.39 37.57
CA TRP A 113 1.34 9.02 36.65
C TRP A 113 0.21 9.73 37.39
N ILE A 114 -0.30 9.15 38.48
CA ILE A 114 -1.28 9.79 39.35
C ILE A 114 -0.75 11.15 39.84
N GLU A 115 0.45 11.19 40.42
CA GLU A 115 1.08 12.43 40.88
C GLU A 115 1.26 13.43 39.72
N THR A 116 1.71 12.94 38.55
CA THR A 116 1.92 13.81 37.37
C THR A 116 0.61 14.41 36.85
N TYR A 117 -0.48 13.66 36.85
CA TYR A 117 -1.79 14.13 36.41
C TYR A 117 -2.41 15.11 37.40
N GLU A 118 -2.30 14.83 38.71
CA GLU A 118 -2.79 15.70 39.76
C GLU A 118 -2.07 17.06 39.75
N GLU A 119 -0.77 17.07 39.44
CA GLU A 119 0.01 18.30 39.27
C GLU A 119 -0.36 19.08 38.00
N ALA A 120 -0.66 18.38 36.89
CA ALA A 120 -0.84 18.99 35.57
C ALA A 120 -2.28 19.37 35.23
N LEU A 121 -3.28 18.72 35.84
CA LEU A 121 -4.68 18.81 35.44
C LEU A 121 -5.58 19.27 36.60
N PRO A 122 -6.65 20.02 36.33
CA PRO A 122 -7.69 20.30 37.31
C PRO A 122 -8.31 19.02 37.87
N SER A 123 -8.82 19.05 39.11
CA SER A 123 -9.33 17.86 39.81
C SER A 123 -10.41 17.08 39.04
N SER A 124 -11.23 17.75 38.22
CA SER A 124 -12.22 17.07 37.36
C SER A 124 -11.58 16.29 36.23
N GLU A 125 -10.59 16.87 35.55
CA GLU A 125 -9.86 16.23 34.44
C GLU A 125 -8.95 15.12 34.96
N PHE A 126 -8.32 15.30 36.12
CA PHE A 126 -7.55 14.26 36.80
C PHE A 126 -8.37 12.99 37.08
N LYS A 127 -9.61 13.13 37.57
CA LYS A 127 -10.49 11.96 37.82
C LYS A 127 -10.80 11.20 36.53
N MET A 128 -10.95 11.90 35.41
CA MET A 128 -11.13 11.27 34.10
C MET A 128 -9.91 10.45 33.67
N MET A 129 -8.70 10.86 34.07
CA MET A 129 -7.45 10.13 33.80
C MET A 129 -7.31 8.83 34.60
N GLN A 130 -8.20 8.58 35.55
CA GLN A 130 -8.29 7.31 36.27
C GLN A 130 -9.31 6.35 35.64
N ASP A 131 -10.18 6.84 34.75
CA ASP A 131 -11.16 6.04 34.04
C ASP A 131 -10.52 5.34 32.82
N PRO A 132 -10.49 4.00 32.78
CA PRO A 132 -9.95 3.25 31.65
C PRO A 132 -10.64 3.56 30.31
N ASN A 133 -11.94 3.86 30.32
CA ASN A 133 -12.70 4.16 29.10
C ASN A 133 -12.31 5.52 28.52
N THR A 134 -12.13 6.52 29.38
CA THR A 134 -11.62 7.82 28.94
C THR A 134 -10.19 7.69 28.42
N LEU A 135 -9.30 6.98 29.14
CA LEU A 135 -7.94 6.74 28.68
C LEU A 135 -7.90 6.04 27.32
N SER A 136 -8.71 5.01 27.09
CA SER A 136 -8.75 4.31 25.79
C SER A 136 -9.16 5.22 24.63
N GLN A 137 -10.11 6.14 24.87
CA GLN A 137 -10.51 7.14 23.88
C GLN A 137 -9.41 8.19 23.63
N VAL A 138 -8.68 8.59 24.66
CA VAL A 138 -7.54 9.51 24.49
C VAL A 138 -6.43 8.83 23.68
N PHE A 139 -6.02 7.61 24.04
CA PHE A 139 -5.01 6.86 23.28
C PHE A 139 -5.38 6.74 21.80
N GLU A 140 -6.64 6.41 21.50
CA GLU A 140 -7.10 6.30 20.12
C GLU A 140 -7.11 7.66 19.39
N ALA A 141 -7.52 8.75 20.04
CA ALA A 141 -7.47 10.10 19.46
C ALA A 141 -6.03 10.57 19.15
N PHE A 142 -5.07 10.29 20.04
CA PHE A 142 -3.66 10.55 19.76
C PHE A 142 -3.11 9.65 18.65
N GLY A 143 -3.55 8.39 18.61
CA GLY A 143 -3.27 7.48 17.51
C GLY A 143 -3.64 8.09 16.15
N GLU A 144 -4.85 8.61 16.02
CA GLU A 144 -5.29 9.28 14.78
C GLU A 144 -4.45 10.52 14.45
N CYS A 145 -4.14 11.33 15.46
CA CYS A 145 -3.35 12.56 15.27
C CYS A 145 -1.93 12.26 14.81
N ASP A 146 -1.34 11.16 15.25
CA ASP A 146 0.01 10.75 14.88
C ASP A 146 0.11 10.32 13.41
N PHE A 147 -0.98 9.87 12.78
CA PHE A 147 -1.05 9.54 11.35
C PHE A 147 -1.37 10.75 10.45
N HIS A 148 -1.51 11.95 11.01
CA HIS A 148 -1.59 13.18 10.21
C HIS A 148 -0.25 13.46 9.50
N GLY A 149 -0.28 14.01 8.28
CA GLY A 149 0.92 14.19 7.45
C GLY A 149 2.06 14.96 8.11
N GLN A 150 1.76 15.90 9.01
CA GLN A 150 2.78 16.65 9.78
C GLN A 150 3.42 15.82 10.92
N ASN A 151 2.71 14.83 11.46
CA ASN A 151 3.17 14.01 12.59
C ASN A 151 3.72 12.66 12.15
N MET A 152 3.21 12.09 11.05
CA MET A 152 3.42 10.70 10.63
C MET A 152 4.89 10.29 10.60
N ARG A 153 5.76 11.14 10.06
CA ARG A 153 7.19 10.84 9.92
C ARG A 153 7.90 10.65 11.26
N ARG A 154 7.49 11.36 12.31
CA ARG A 154 8.14 11.33 13.64
C ARG A 154 7.39 10.45 14.63
N TRP A 155 6.07 10.45 14.57
CA TRP A 155 5.20 9.89 15.60
C TRP A 155 4.39 8.67 15.13
N GLY A 156 4.47 8.25 13.87
CA GLY A 156 3.66 7.14 13.34
C GLY A 156 3.79 5.82 14.10
N LYS A 157 4.99 5.49 14.62
CA LYS A 157 5.20 4.31 15.49
C LYS A 157 4.43 4.43 16.81
N LEU A 158 4.45 5.63 17.39
CA LEU A 158 3.72 5.93 18.62
C LEU A 158 2.21 5.90 18.39
N GLY A 159 1.77 6.33 17.21
CA GLY A 159 0.37 6.22 16.79
C GLY A 159 -0.11 4.78 16.74
N GLN A 160 0.68 3.89 16.12
CA GLN A 160 0.39 2.46 16.09
C GLN A 160 0.32 1.88 17.51
N TYR A 161 1.28 2.18 18.37
CA TYR A 161 1.26 1.76 19.78
C TYR A 161 -0.01 2.24 20.50
N SER A 162 -0.45 3.46 20.22
CA SER A 162 -1.62 4.05 20.87
C SER A 162 -2.92 3.37 20.45
N PHE A 163 -3.07 2.99 19.18
CA PHE A 163 -4.19 2.18 18.75
C PHE A 163 -4.20 0.80 19.39
N LEU A 164 -3.04 0.15 19.55
CA LEU A 164 -2.93 -1.12 20.24
C LEU A 164 -3.38 -1.01 21.70
N VAL A 165 -2.89 -0.01 22.42
CA VAL A 165 -3.28 0.24 23.81
C VAL A 165 -4.80 0.44 23.93
N ALA A 166 -5.39 1.24 23.05
CA ALA A 166 -6.82 1.50 23.07
C ALA A 166 -7.64 0.25 22.70
N SER A 167 -7.20 -0.52 21.71
CA SER A 167 -7.86 -1.77 21.28
C SER A 167 -7.87 -2.81 22.40
N GLU A 168 -6.75 -3.00 23.09
CA GLU A 168 -6.62 -3.93 24.24
C GLU A 168 -7.48 -3.51 25.44
N ALA A 169 -7.86 -2.23 25.51
CA ALA A 169 -8.82 -1.72 26.50
C ALA A 169 -10.28 -1.73 26.01
N GLY A 170 -10.57 -2.41 24.90
CA GLY A 170 -11.93 -2.59 24.38
C GLY A 170 -12.44 -1.45 23.50
N ASN A 171 -11.60 -0.50 23.09
CA ASN A 171 -12.00 0.52 22.12
C ASN A 171 -12.07 -0.10 20.71
N THR A 172 -13.30 -0.35 20.27
CA THR A 172 -13.59 -1.05 19.01
C THR A 172 -13.14 -0.26 17.78
N ASP A 173 -13.16 1.07 17.81
CA ASP A 173 -12.67 1.91 16.70
C ASP A 173 -11.14 1.84 16.59
N ALA A 174 -10.45 1.71 17.72
CA ALA A 174 -9.01 1.46 17.73
C ALA A 174 -8.67 0.07 17.19
N THR A 175 -9.52 -0.93 17.41
CA THR A 175 -9.36 -2.28 16.83
C THR A 175 -9.40 -2.24 15.31
N VAL A 176 -10.38 -1.53 14.73
CA VAL A 176 -10.48 -1.35 13.26
C VAL A 176 -9.23 -0.66 12.70
N LYS A 177 -8.76 0.41 13.35
CA LYS A 177 -7.56 1.14 12.91
C LYS A 177 -6.28 0.32 13.07
N THR A 178 -6.18 -0.47 14.15
CA THR A 178 -5.09 -1.43 14.34
C THR A 178 -5.06 -2.43 13.20
N ALA A 179 -6.19 -3.04 12.89
CA ALA A 179 -6.31 -4.01 11.82
C ALA A 179 -5.96 -3.44 10.45
N LEU A 180 -6.37 -2.21 10.16
CA LEU A 180 -6.01 -1.51 8.92
C LEU A 180 -4.49 -1.35 8.78
N LEU A 181 -3.81 -0.96 9.85
CA LEU A 181 -2.34 -0.81 9.86
C LEU A 181 -1.61 -2.16 9.78
N GLU A 182 -2.19 -3.22 10.33
CA GLU A 182 -1.67 -4.58 10.23
C GLU A 182 -1.87 -5.15 8.81
N MET A 183 -3.05 -4.93 8.21
CA MET A 183 -3.37 -5.27 6.83
C MET A 183 -2.38 -4.65 5.85
N GLN A 184 -2.06 -3.36 6.01
CA GLN A 184 -1.04 -2.67 5.19
C GLN A 184 0.37 -3.26 5.33
N LYS A 185 0.64 -4.05 6.38
CA LYS A 185 1.91 -4.74 6.60
C LYS A 185 1.91 -6.21 6.16
N GLY A 186 0.75 -6.72 5.74
CA GLY A 186 0.61 -8.03 5.09
C GLY A 186 -0.34 -8.99 5.78
N ASP A 187 -0.53 -8.91 7.10
CA ASP A 187 -1.48 -9.80 7.81
C ASP A 187 -1.98 -9.16 9.11
N ILE A 188 -3.20 -9.51 9.50
CA ILE A 188 -3.86 -9.09 10.73
C ILE A 188 -3.56 -10.12 11.83
N ARG A 189 -3.07 -9.65 12.98
CA ARG A 189 -2.76 -10.54 14.12
C ARG A 189 -4.02 -11.24 14.61
N ARG A 190 -3.85 -12.47 15.11
CA ARG A 190 -4.96 -13.32 15.54
C ARG A 190 -5.85 -12.63 16.59
N GLU A 191 -5.24 -11.97 17.57
CA GLU A 191 -5.96 -11.27 18.64
C GLU A 191 -6.79 -10.10 18.08
N THR A 192 -6.22 -9.33 17.15
CA THR A 192 -6.93 -8.25 16.45
C THR A 192 -8.09 -8.80 15.62
N ALA A 193 -7.86 -9.91 14.90
CA ALA A 193 -8.86 -10.55 14.06
C ALA A 193 -10.03 -11.14 14.87
N GLU A 194 -9.76 -11.78 16.01
CA GLU A 194 -10.80 -12.28 16.93
C GLU A 194 -11.66 -11.14 17.47
N ALA A 195 -11.05 -10.02 17.85
CA ALA A 195 -11.77 -8.82 18.29
C ALA A 195 -12.60 -8.18 17.16
N LEU A 196 -12.11 -8.20 15.92
CA LEU A 196 -12.83 -7.72 14.74
C LEU A 196 -14.03 -8.60 14.38
N ARG A 197 -13.89 -9.92 14.48
CA ARG A 197 -14.91 -10.89 14.06
C ARG A 197 -16.27 -10.60 14.67
N GLY A 198 -16.32 -10.33 15.98
CA GLY A 198 -17.56 -10.02 16.69
C GLY A 198 -18.24 -8.75 16.16
N ARG A 199 -17.46 -7.73 15.78
CA ARG A 199 -18.00 -6.48 15.21
C ARG A 199 -18.45 -6.68 13.77
N ALA A 200 -17.69 -7.41 12.96
CA ALA A 200 -18.02 -7.71 11.58
C ALA A 200 -19.29 -8.57 11.45
N ALA A 201 -19.49 -9.50 12.39
CA ALA A 201 -20.67 -10.37 12.44
C ALA A 201 -22.00 -9.60 12.57
N ASN A 202 -21.98 -8.39 13.14
CA ASN A 202 -23.18 -7.54 13.23
C ASN A 202 -23.53 -6.86 11.89
N MET A 203 -22.68 -6.96 10.86
CA MET A 203 -22.92 -6.46 9.50
C MET A 203 -23.37 -4.99 9.39
N THR A 204 -22.92 -4.15 10.32
CA THR A 204 -23.30 -2.72 10.43
C THR A 204 -22.12 -1.76 10.27
N ASP A 205 -20.89 -2.24 10.44
CA ASP A 205 -19.67 -1.45 10.25
C ASP A 205 -18.87 -2.00 9.07
N TRP A 206 -18.99 -1.31 7.93
CA TRP A 206 -18.30 -1.69 6.70
C TRP A 206 -16.79 -1.84 6.91
N ARG A 207 -16.17 -1.03 7.78
CA ARG A 207 -14.72 -1.06 8.02
C ARG A 207 -14.31 -2.36 8.69
N ALA A 208 -15.07 -2.78 9.70
CA ALA A 208 -14.83 -4.04 10.38
C ALA A 208 -15.05 -5.24 9.44
N MET A 209 -16.10 -5.18 8.61
CA MET A 209 -16.37 -6.21 7.59
C MET A 209 -15.24 -6.30 6.56
N THR A 210 -14.76 -5.17 6.02
CA THR A 210 -13.62 -5.12 5.09
C THR A 210 -12.38 -5.78 5.70
N MET A 211 -12.01 -5.43 6.94
CA MET A 211 -10.83 -6.01 7.59
C MET A 211 -11.01 -7.50 7.87
N TRP A 212 -12.19 -7.93 8.31
CA TRP A 212 -12.49 -9.34 8.53
C TRP A 212 -12.44 -10.14 7.22
N LEU A 213 -13.09 -9.66 6.16
CA LEU A 213 -13.10 -10.32 4.85
C LEU A 213 -11.71 -10.40 4.22
N HIS A 214 -10.87 -9.36 4.39
CA HIS A 214 -9.48 -9.41 3.97
C HIS A 214 -8.73 -10.57 4.62
N ARG A 215 -8.88 -10.75 5.93
CA ARG A 215 -8.27 -11.89 6.64
C ARG A 215 -8.90 -13.21 6.24
N ALA A 216 -10.23 -13.26 6.18
CA ALA A 216 -10.98 -14.48 5.95
C ALA A 216 -10.69 -15.06 4.56
N THR A 217 -10.58 -14.23 3.53
CA THR A 217 -10.27 -14.68 2.15
C THR A 217 -8.86 -15.27 1.99
N GLN A 218 -7.99 -15.16 3.01
CA GLN A 218 -6.66 -15.77 3.03
C GLN A 218 -6.62 -17.08 3.84
N MET A 219 -7.71 -17.45 4.50
CA MET A 219 -7.80 -18.63 5.36
C MET A 219 -8.65 -19.70 4.69
N THR A 220 -8.36 -20.97 5.00
CA THR A 220 -9.26 -22.07 4.66
C THR A 220 -10.44 -22.10 5.64
N HIS A 221 -11.65 -22.25 5.12
CA HIS A 221 -12.87 -22.33 5.94
C HIS A 221 -13.61 -23.64 5.72
N THR A 222 -14.49 -23.95 6.65
CA THR A 222 -15.57 -24.91 6.41
C THR A 222 -16.59 -24.31 5.45
N LYS A 223 -17.43 -25.14 4.82
CA LYS A 223 -18.53 -24.68 3.98
C LYS A 223 -19.40 -23.62 4.66
N ALA A 224 -19.72 -23.80 5.95
CA ALA A 224 -20.49 -22.84 6.73
C ALA A 224 -19.77 -21.50 6.87
N GLY A 225 -18.47 -21.51 7.18
CA GLY A 225 -17.67 -20.29 7.26
C GLY A 225 -17.52 -19.58 5.92
N ALA A 226 -17.32 -20.34 4.83
CA ALA A 226 -17.28 -19.80 3.47
C ALA A 226 -18.59 -19.09 3.10
N ARG A 227 -19.73 -19.72 3.41
CA ARG A 227 -21.07 -19.14 3.22
C ARG A 227 -21.28 -17.86 4.01
N GLU A 228 -20.89 -17.83 5.29
CA GLU A 228 -20.99 -16.63 6.13
C GLU A 228 -20.17 -15.46 5.57
N ASN A 229 -18.93 -15.72 5.15
CA ASN A 229 -18.07 -14.70 4.55
C ASN A 229 -18.63 -14.21 3.21
N TYR A 230 -19.16 -15.10 2.38
CA TYR A 230 -19.83 -14.74 1.13
C TYR A 230 -21.04 -13.81 1.36
N LEU A 231 -21.92 -14.16 2.30
CA LEU A 231 -23.08 -13.31 2.65
C LEU A 231 -22.63 -11.96 3.24
N MET A 232 -21.57 -11.94 4.04
CA MET A 232 -20.99 -10.71 4.57
C MET A 232 -20.41 -9.83 3.45
N ALA A 233 -19.73 -10.42 2.46
CA ALA A 233 -19.19 -9.69 1.31
C ALA A 233 -20.30 -9.04 0.48
N LYS A 234 -21.38 -9.77 0.19
CA LYS A 234 -22.57 -9.20 -0.47
C LYS A 234 -23.18 -8.05 0.32
N LYS A 235 -23.22 -8.17 1.65
CA LYS A 235 -23.72 -7.10 2.49
C LYS A 235 -22.79 -5.88 2.46
N LEU A 236 -21.47 -6.08 2.48
CA LEU A 236 -20.49 -5.00 2.36
C LEU A 236 -20.64 -4.22 1.06
N ASP A 237 -20.86 -4.93 -0.05
CA ASP A 237 -21.08 -4.35 -1.38
C ASP A 237 -22.28 -3.37 -1.38
N SER A 238 -23.39 -3.76 -0.73
CA SER A 238 -24.55 -2.88 -0.58
C SER A 238 -24.34 -1.64 0.32
N MET A 239 -23.21 -1.54 1.03
CA MET A 239 -22.93 -0.46 1.99
C MET A 239 -21.97 0.61 1.46
N LEU A 240 -21.24 0.32 0.39
CA LEU A 240 -20.21 1.20 -0.14
C LEU A 240 -20.51 1.54 -1.59
N GLU A 241 -20.47 2.83 -1.91
CA GLU A 241 -20.67 3.31 -3.27
C GLU A 241 -19.31 3.45 -3.99
N PRO A 242 -19.27 3.22 -5.31
CA PRO A 242 -18.13 3.59 -6.13
C PRO A 242 -17.85 5.08 -5.99
N GLY A 243 -16.57 5.44 -5.84
CA GLY A 243 -16.15 6.84 -5.76
C GLY A 243 -14.99 7.13 -6.68
N ASP A 244 -14.89 8.37 -7.17
CA ASP A 244 -13.79 8.84 -8.05
C ASP A 244 -12.41 8.91 -7.38
N ARG A 245 -12.28 8.42 -6.14
CA ARG A 245 -11.09 8.60 -5.31
C ARG A 245 -10.11 7.44 -5.52
N ILE A 246 -8.93 7.76 -6.04
CA ILE A 246 -7.80 6.83 -6.13
C ILE A 246 -7.40 6.39 -4.71
N ILE A 247 -7.57 5.10 -4.39
CA ILE A 247 -7.31 4.52 -3.05
C ILE A 247 -5.92 4.87 -2.53
N ASN A 248 -4.90 4.79 -3.38
CA ASN A 248 -3.50 5.09 -3.02
C ASN A 248 -3.26 6.56 -2.62
N ARG A 249 -4.20 7.46 -2.90
CA ARG A 249 -4.14 8.88 -2.50
C ARG A 249 -4.94 9.17 -1.23
N MET A 250 -5.69 8.21 -0.71
CA MET A 250 -6.44 8.40 0.53
C MET A 250 -5.48 8.39 1.74
N PRO A 251 -5.77 9.20 2.78
CA PRO A 251 -5.05 9.14 4.05
C PRO A 251 -4.96 7.69 4.57
N THR A 252 -3.85 7.34 5.23
CA THR A 252 -3.55 5.96 5.67
C THR A 252 -4.72 5.30 6.42
N LEU A 253 -5.45 6.05 7.23
CA LEU A 253 -6.57 5.57 8.05
C LEU A 253 -7.94 5.58 7.34
N GLU A 254 -7.99 6.02 6.09
CA GLU A 254 -9.20 6.15 5.26
C GLU A 254 -9.16 5.23 4.02
N GLN A 255 -8.04 4.54 3.79
CA GLN A 255 -7.90 3.60 2.69
C GLN A 255 -8.83 2.39 2.89
N TYR A 256 -9.58 2.04 1.85
CA TYR A 256 -10.40 0.85 1.81
C TYR A 256 -10.17 0.09 0.51
N VAL A 257 -10.47 -1.21 0.55
CA VAL A 257 -10.40 -2.10 -0.61
C VAL A 257 -11.79 -2.15 -1.25
N PRO A 258 -11.92 -2.09 -2.58
CA PRO A 258 -13.21 -2.17 -3.26
C PRO A 258 -13.99 -3.43 -2.86
N PRO A 259 -15.30 -3.32 -2.56
CA PRO A 259 -16.14 -4.45 -2.17
C PRO A 259 -16.15 -5.61 -3.18
N TRP A 260 -16.09 -5.31 -4.48
CA TRP A 260 -16.10 -6.32 -5.54
C TRP A 260 -15.04 -7.40 -5.32
N LYS A 261 -13.85 -7.04 -4.81
CA LYS A 261 -12.76 -8.00 -4.52
C LYS A 261 -13.17 -9.01 -3.46
N PHE A 262 -13.88 -8.58 -2.44
CA PHE A 262 -14.34 -9.47 -1.37
C PHE A 262 -15.49 -10.34 -1.83
N VAL A 263 -16.41 -9.79 -2.64
CA VAL A 263 -17.51 -10.59 -3.22
C VAL A 263 -16.93 -11.67 -4.12
N PHE A 264 -16.04 -11.30 -5.06
CA PHE A 264 -15.37 -12.22 -5.95
C PHE A 264 -14.65 -13.35 -5.20
N ARG A 265 -13.72 -13.02 -4.29
CA ARG A 265 -12.94 -14.02 -3.54
C ARG A 265 -13.78 -14.90 -2.61
N ALA A 266 -14.78 -14.32 -1.95
CA ALA A 266 -15.63 -15.09 -1.04
C ALA A 266 -16.62 -15.98 -1.80
N ALA A 267 -17.13 -15.52 -2.95
CA ALA A 267 -17.96 -16.32 -3.84
C ALA A 267 -17.15 -17.49 -4.42
N ASP A 268 -15.93 -17.25 -4.93
CA ASP A 268 -15.03 -18.28 -5.45
C ASP A 268 -14.74 -19.37 -4.40
N HIS A 269 -14.34 -18.96 -3.19
CA HIS A 269 -14.09 -19.88 -2.10
C HIS A 269 -15.35 -20.68 -1.68
N TYR A 270 -16.54 -20.07 -1.70
CA TYR A 270 -17.78 -20.79 -1.40
C TYR A 270 -18.19 -21.74 -2.54
N LEU A 271 -18.00 -21.31 -3.78
CA LEU A 271 -18.30 -22.07 -4.99
C LEU A 271 -17.52 -23.38 -5.03
N TRP A 272 -16.24 -23.35 -4.62
CA TRP A 272 -15.41 -24.55 -4.48
C TRP A 272 -16.06 -25.62 -3.60
N HIS A 273 -16.75 -25.23 -2.51
CA HIS A 273 -17.48 -26.20 -1.68
C HIS A 273 -18.78 -26.70 -2.34
N LEU A 274 -19.47 -25.86 -3.12
CA LEU A 274 -20.73 -26.21 -3.77
C LEU A 274 -20.53 -27.15 -4.97
N GLN A 275 -19.52 -26.88 -5.80
CA GLN A 275 -19.21 -27.69 -6.98
C GLN A 275 -18.82 -29.13 -6.62
N ASN A 276 -18.17 -29.32 -5.47
CA ASN A 276 -17.82 -30.64 -4.95
C ASN A 276 -19.03 -31.46 -4.49
N GLU A 277 -20.14 -30.83 -4.15
CA GLU A 277 -21.35 -31.53 -3.65
C GLU A 277 -22.42 -31.67 -4.73
N ASN A 278 -22.80 -30.56 -5.38
CA ASN A 278 -23.83 -30.55 -6.42
C ASN A 278 -23.63 -29.35 -7.37
N PRO A 279 -22.88 -29.53 -8.47
CA PRO A 279 -22.53 -28.44 -9.39
C PRO A 279 -23.74 -27.88 -10.15
N ASP A 280 -24.82 -28.66 -10.33
CA ASP A 280 -26.02 -28.21 -11.03
C ASP A 280 -27.04 -27.51 -10.11
N SER A 281 -26.72 -27.35 -8.82
CA SER A 281 -27.63 -26.75 -7.86
C SER A 281 -27.93 -25.27 -8.19
N PRO A 282 -29.17 -24.79 -7.93
CA PRO A 282 -29.51 -23.38 -8.12
C PRO A 282 -28.61 -22.44 -7.30
N GLU A 283 -28.14 -22.89 -6.13
CA GLU A 283 -27.22 -22.12 -5.29
C GLU A 283 -25.85 -21.97 -5.98
N CYS A 284 -25.31 -23.03 -6.59
CA CYS A 284 -24.05 -22.97 -7.35
C CYS A 284 -24.13 -21.94 -8.48
N LYS A 285 -25.19 -22.02 -9.31
CA LYS A 285 -25.43 -21.06 -10.41
C LYS A 285 -25.58 -19.62 -9.93
N GLN A 286 -26.21 -19.41 -8.78
CA GLN A 286 -26.35 -18.08 -8.20
C GLN A 286 -25.00 -17.52 -7.74
N VAL A 287 -24.18 -18.33 -7.08
CA VAL A 287 -22.84 -17.92 -6.61
C VAL A 287 -21.91 -17.64 -7.79
N GLU A 288 -21.97 -18.44 -8.86
CA GLU A 288 -21.27 -18.18 -10.13
C GLU A 288 -21.68 -16.83 -10.75
N ALA A 289 -22.99 -16.57 -10.84
CA ALA A 289 -23.48 -15.30 -11.36
C ALA A 289 -23.05 -14.10 -10.50
N ASP A 290 -23.06 -14.24 -9.17
CA ASP A 290 -22.63 -13.18 -8.26
C ASP A 290 -21.11 -12.93 -8.34
N LEU A 291 -20.31 -13.97 -8.60
CA LEU A 291 -18.87 -13.86 -8.85
C LEU A 291 -18.60 -13.10 -10.16
N ASP A 292 -19.30 -13.44 -11.24
CA ASP A 292 -19.22 -12.75 -12.53
C ASP A 292 -19.64 -11.28 -12.42
N ASN A 293 -20.78 -11.02 -11.78
CA ASN A 293 -21.30 -9.66 -11.58
C ASN A 293 -20.33 -8.80 -10.76
N ALA A 294 -19.67 -9.38 -9.75
CA ALA A 294 -18.66 -8.66 -8.97
C ALA A 294 -17.47 -8.23 -9.85
N LEU A 295 -16.98 -9.08 -10.75
CA LEU A 295 -15.91 -8.68 -11.66
C LEU A 295 -16.35 -7.59 -12.63
N GLN A 296 -17.55 -7.71 -13.20
CA GLN A 296 -18.11 -6.68 -14.08
C GLN A 296 -18.22 -5.33 -13.36
N ALA A 297 -18.78 -5.32 -12.13
CA ALA A 297 -18.82 -4.11 -11.30
C ALA A 297 -17.41 -3.57 -11.01
N GLY A 298 -16.44 -4.46 -10.76
CA GLY A 298 -15.03 -4.08 -10.59
C GLY A 298 -14.45 -3.32 -11.78
N VAL A 299 -14.78 -3.75 -13.00
CA VAL A 299 -14.33 -3.13 -14.26
C VAL A 299 -15.10 -1.84 -14.56
N GLU A 300 -16.43 -1.88 -14.52
CA GLU A 300 -17.29 -0.83 -15.05
C GLU A 300 -17.54 0.29 -14.02
N GLU A 301 -17.85 -0.09 -12.78
CA GLU A 301 -18.24 0.86 -11.73
C GLU A 301 -17.01 1.35 -10.96
N TRP A 302 -16.18 0.42 -10.50
CA TRP A 302 -14.98 0.73 -9.70
C TRP A 302 -13.78 1.11 -10.55
N LYS A 303 -13.80 0.77 -11.85
CA LYS A 303 -12.69 0.98 -12.79
C LYS A 303 -11.37 0.44 -12.27
N ASP A 304 -11.44 -0.65 -11.52
CA ASP A 304 -10.28 -1.26 -10.87
C ASP A 304 -9.51 -2.11 -11.90
N PRO A 305 -8.25 -1.78 -12.19
CA PRO A 305 -7.46 -2.53 -13.14
C PRO A 305 -7.20 -3.99 -12.75
N GLU A 306 -7.24 -4.31 -11.46
CA GLU A 306 -7.16 -5.70 -11.00
C GLU A 306 -8.40 -6.50 -11.41
N ALA A 307 -9.57 -5.87 -11.51
CA ALA A 307 -10.79 -6.53 -12.01
C ALA A 307 -10.65 -6.86 -13.50
N ALA A 308 -10.07 -5.94 -14.28
CA ALA A 308 -9.84 -6.16 -15.71
C ALA A 308 -8.83 -7.28 -15.96
N GLU A 309 -7.76 -7.34 -15.15
CA GLU A 309 -6.80 -8.44 -15.18
C GLU A 309 -7.45 -9.78 -14.84
N GLU A 310 -8.27 -9.82 -13.78
CA GLU A 310 -8.94 -11.05 -13.36
C GLU A 310 -9.97 -11.51 -14.39
N LEU A 311 -10.73 -10.59 -14.97
CA LEU A 311 -11.70 -10.88 -16.03
C LEU A 311 -11.03 -11.42 -17.30
N LEU A 312 -9.83 -10.92 -17.66
CA LEU A 312 -9.04 -11.45 -18.77
C LEU A 312 -8.46 -12.85 -18.46
N ARG A 313 -8.18 -13.15 -17.19
CA ARG A 313 -7.68 -14.46 -16.75
C ARG A 313 -8.76 -15.53 -16.66
N GLN A 314 -10.01 -15.13 -16.44
CA GLN A 314 -11.11 -16.09 -16.29
C GLN A 314 -11.27 -16.94 -17.54
N LYS A 315 -10.70 -18.15 -17.49
CA LYS A 315 -10.99 -19.22 -18.42
C LYS A 315 -12.31 -19.84 -18.03
N ARG A 316 -13.37 -19.43 -18.71
CA ARG A 316 -14.63 -20.17 -18.65
C ARG A 316 -14.41 -21.49 -19.35
N THR A 317 -14.53 -22.60 -18.64
CA THR A 317 -14.48 -23.92 -19.27
C THR A 317 -15.86 -24.56 -19.21
N ALA A 318 -16.49 -24.77 -20.37
CA ALA A 318 -17.67 -25.63 -20.46
C ALA A 318 -17.29 -26.91 -21.21
N GLY A 319 -17.47 -28.06 -20.56
CA GLY A 319 -17.13 -29.36 -21.15
C GLY A 319 -15.64 -29.54 -21.48
N GLY A 320 -14.73 -28.90 -20.73
CA GLY A 320 -13.28 -29.01 -20.92
C GLY A 320 -12.72 -28.21 -22.09
N LYS A 321 -13.51 -27.32 -22.71
CA LYS A 321 -13.06 -26.34 -23.69
C LYS A 321 -13.09 -24.94 -23.09
N ASP A 322 -12.02 -24.19 -23.29
CA ASP A 322 -11.95 -22.76 -23.00
C ASP A 322 -12.95 -22.02 -23.91
N ILE A 323 -13.91 -21.34 -23.28
CA ILE A 323 -14.92 -20.46 -23.86
C ILE A 323 -14.77 -19.12 -23.13
N SER A 324 -13.54 -18.63 -23.00
CA SER A 324 -13.33 -17.22 -22.68
C SER A 324 -14.13 -16.37 -23.67
N ASP A 325 -15.18 -15.72 -23.18
CA ASP A 325 -16.11 -14.92 -23.98
C ASP A 325 -15.44 -13.66 -24.59
N ILE A 326 -14.18 -13.39 -24.19
CA ILE A 326 -13.40 -12.22 -24.59
C ILE A 326 -12.35 -12.64 -25.63
N LEU A 327 -12.75 -12.65 -26.89
CA LEU A 327 -11.88 -12.95 -28.02
C LEU A 327 -10.75 -11.90 -28.13
N GLU A 328 -9.51 -12.37 -28.29
CA GLU A 328 -8.35 -11.50 -28.51
C GLU A 328 -8.58 -10.57 -29.72
N GLY A 329 -8.30 -9.28 -29.53
CA GLY A 329 -8.51 -8.25 -30.55
C GLY A 329 -9.95 -7.74 -30.69
N SER A 330 -10.92 -8.29 -29.95
CA SER A 330 -12.24 -7.65 -29.80
C SER A 330 -12.12 -6.31 -29.05
N GLU A 331 -13.11 -5.43 -29.23
CA GLU A 331 -13.15 -4.14 -28.52
C GLU A 331 -13.09 -4.31 -26.99
N SER A 332 -13.80 -5.32 -26.46
CA SER A 332 -13.76 -5.67 -25.03
C SER A 332 -12.36 -6.09 -24.60
N TRP A 333 -11.69 -6.96 -25.36
CA TRP A 333 -10.32 -7.38 -25.07
C TRP A 333 -9.34 -6.20 -25.07
N VAL A 334 -9.42 -5.33 -26.07
CA VAL A 334 -8.54 -4.13 -26.16
C VAL A 334 -8.77 -3.20 -24.97
N SER A 335 -10.03 -2.96 -24.60
CA SER A 335 -10.39 -2.11 -23.45
C SER A 335 -9.82 -2.66 -22.13
N LEU A 336 -10.09 -3.92 -21.81
CA LEU A 336 -9.64 -4.57 -20.58
C LEU A 336 -8.11 -4.67 -20.51
N THR A 337 -7.47 -5.06 -21.63
CA THR A 337 -6.01 -5.19 -21.70
C THR A 337 -5.35 -3.83 -21.53
N THR A 338 -5.94 -2.76 -22.07
CA THR A 338 -5.48 -1.38 -21.86
C THR A 338 -5.61 -0.97 -20.39
N GLN A 339 -6.75 -1.25 -19.75
CA GLN A 339 -6.97 -0.89 -18.35
C GLN A 339 -5.97 -1.59 -17.43
N SER A 340 -5.74 -2.90 -17.62
CA SER A 340 -4.74 -3.66 -16.86
C SER A 340 -3.30 -3.21 -17.18
N ALA A 341 -2.97 -2.93 -18.45
CA ALA A 341 -1.66 -2.43 -18.84
C ALA A 341 -1.36 -1.06 -18.21
N MET A 342 -2.36 -0.16 -18.13
CA MET A 342 -2.24 1.13 -17.44
C MET A 342 -1.96 1.01 -15.95
N ALA A 343 -2.34 -0.10 -15.31
CA ALA A 343 -1.97 -0.40 -13.93
C ALA A 343 -0.58 -1.01 -13.75
N GLY A 344 0.15 -1.19 -14.84
CA GLY A 344 1.51 -1.72 -14.82
C GLY A 344 1.59 -3.23 -15.03
N SER A 345 0.53 -3.88 -15.53
CA SER A 345 0.63 -5.29 -15.92
C SER A 345 1.61 -5.45 -17.09
N ILE A 346 2.73 -6.11 -16.81
CA ILE A 346 3.83 -6.35 -17.75
C ILE A 346 3.35 -7.22 -18.91
N LEU A 347 2.56 -8.25 -18.60
CA LEU A 347 1.98 -9.20 -19.55
C LEU A 347 0.98 -8.50 -20.47
N HIS A 348 0.01 -7.78 -19.93
CA HIS A 348 -1.00 -7.11 -20.74
C HIS A 348 -0.44 -5.95 -21.56
N SER A 349 0.56 -5.22 -21.03
CA SER A 349 1.32 -4.24 -21.83
C SER A 349 1.99 -4.89 -23.04
N TYR A 350 2.56 -6.09 -22.87
CA TYR A 350 3.18 -6.84 -23.97
C TYR A 350 2.14 -7.31 -25.00
N ARG A 351 1.04 -7.94 -24.55
CA ARG A 351 0.00 -8.45 -25.45
C ARG A 351 -0.66 -7.32 -26.25
N LEU A 352 -0.99 -6.21 -25.58
CA LEU A 352 -1.52 -5.00 -26.23
C LEU A 352 -0.54 -4.44 -27.26
N ALA A 353 0.75 -4.40 -26.93
CA ALA A 353 1.79 -3.97 -27.86
C ALA A 353 1.81 -4.83 -29.13
N VAL A 354 1.87 -6.15 -28.99
CA VAL A 354 1.90 -7.08 -30.14
C VAL A 354 0.63 -6.96 -30.99
N HIS A 355 -0.53 -6.83 -30.36
CA HIS A 355 -1.80 -6.61 -31.07
C HIS A 355 -1.78 -5.30 -31.87
N LEU A 356 -1.44 -4.18 -31.25
CA LEU A 356 -1.39 -2.88 -31.92
C LEU A 356 -0.33 -2.82 -33.01
N LEU A 357 0.83 -3.45 -32.82
CA LEU A 357 1.86 -3.55 -33.86
C LEU A 357 1.34 -4.29 -35.11
N ARG A 358 0.46 -5.30 -34.95
CA ARG A 358 -0.21 -5.97 -36.08
C ARG A 358 -1.14 -5.02 -36.81
N GLU A 359 -2.03 -4.36 -36.08
CA GLU A 359 -3.01 -3.41 -36.62
C GLU A 359 -2.35 -2.22 -37.33
N GLU A 360 -1.26 -1.70 -36.78
CA GLU A 360 -0.47 -0.61 -37.34
C GLU A 360 0.35 -1.03 -38.59
N GLY A 361 0.40 -2.33 -38.92
CA GLY A 361 1.08 -2.84 -40.11
C GLY A 361 2.58 -3.06 -39.95
N TRP A 362 3.10 -3.16 -38.71
CA TRP A 362 4.52 -3.44 -38.49
C TRP A 362 4.94 -4.82 -38.99
N PHE A 363 4.05 -5.81 -38.94
CA PHE A 363 4.36 -7.20 -39.32
C PHE A 363 4.01 -7.50 -40.80
N TRP A 364 4.50 -6.66 -41.71
CA TRP A 364 4.22 -6.79 -43.16
C TRP A 364 4.79 -8.07 -43.81
N TRP A 365 5.67 -8.81 -43.11
CA TRP A 365 6.17 -10.13 -43.53
C TRP A 365 5.20 -11.27 -43.19
N ARG A 366 4.13 -11.04 -42.42
CA ARG A 366 3.12 -12.06 -42.16
C ARG A 366 2.21 -12.25 -43.38
N PRO A 367 1.83 -13.49 -43.72
CA PRO A 367 0.83 -13.75 -44.74
C PRO A 367 -0.48 -12.99 -44.43
N GLY A 368 -0.97 -12.20 -45.38
CA GLY A 368 -2.22 -11.43 -45.23
C GLY A 368 -2.06 -9.99 -44.72
N SER A 369 -0.85 -9.54 -44.35
CA SER A 369 -0.62 -8.16 -43.92
C SER A 369 -0.53 -7.19 -45.10
N ALA A 370 -1.24 -6.05 -45.02
CA ALA A 370 -1.03 -4.94 -45.94
C ALA A 370 0.29 -4.23 -45.59
N LYS A 371 1.14 -3.97 -46.60
CA LYS A 371 2.38 -3.22 -46.41
C LYS A 371 2.07 -1.73 -46.19
N GLY A 372 1.86 -1.34 -44.94
CA GLY A 372 1.69 0.05 -44.53
C GLY A 372 3.02 0.76 -44.31
N LYS A 373 3.10 2.06 -44.59
CA LYS A 373 4.21 2.91 -44.14
C LYS A 373 3.91 3.30 -42.69
N VAL A 374 4.73 2.85 -41.75
CA VAL A 374 4.48 3.05 -40.31
C VAL A 374 5.43 4.11 -39.75
N ASP A 375 4.93 5.14 -39.07
CA ASP A 375 5.79 6.13 -38.39
C ASP A 375 6.10 5.66 -36.96
N PRO A 376 7.39 5.40 -36.62
CA PRO A 376 7.79 4.97 -35.28
C PRO A 376 7.43 5.96 -34.17
N ASN A 377 7.26 7.25 -34.49
CA ASN A 377 6.98 8.28 -33.49
C ASN A 377 5.50 8.34 -33.08
N THR A 378 4.60 7.75 -33.88
CA THR A 378 3.16 7.71 -33.60
C THR A 378 2.65 6.30 -33.30
N SER A 379 3.54 5.31 -33.25
CA SER A 379 3.20 3.92 -32.96
C SER A 379 2.81 3.73 -31.49
N LEU A 380 1.54 3.40 -31.26
CA LEU A 380 1.03 3.01 -29.94
C LEU A 380 1.55 1.63 -29.57
N GLY A 381 1.64 0.71 -30.53
CA GLY A 381 2.23 -0.61 -30.34
C GLY A 381 3.68 -0.54 -29.86
N GLY A 382 4.50 0.32 -30.48
CA GLY A 382 5.88 0.57 -30.07
C GLY A 382 5.97 1.22 -28.68
N TYR A 383 5.07 2.15 -28.34
CA TYR A 383 4.99 2.74 -27.00
C TYR A 383 4.72 1.67 -25.92
N TRP A 384 3.71 0.82 -26.14
CA TRP A 384 3.37 -0.25 -25.19
C TRP A 384 4.47 -1.30 -25.08
N LEU A 385 5.19 -1.61 -26.17
CA LEU A 385 6.33 -2.50 -26.14
C LEU A 385 7.48 -1.90 -25.30
N SER A 386 7.73 -0.59 -25.43
CA SER A 386 8.68 0.13 -24.57
C SER A 386 8.32 0.01 -23.10
N LEU A 387 7.05 0.29 -22.77
CA LEU A 387 6.57 0.29 -21.40
C LEU A 387 6.67 -1.11 -20.80
N SER A 388 6.28 -2.12 -21.59
CA SER A 388 6.40 -3.52 -21.23
C SER A 388 7.85 -3.93 -20.94
N ALA A 389 8.82 -3.46 -21.73
CA ALA A 389 10.25 -3.69 -21.47
C ALA A 389 10.73 -2.96 -20.20
N ALA A 390 10.37 -1.68 -20.05
CA ALA A 390 10.76 -0.85 -18.90
C ALA A 390 10.18 -1.36 -17.56
N LEU A 391 8.98 -1.96 -17.57
CA LEU A 391 8.38 -2.56 -16.37
C LEU A 391 9.01 -3.91 -16.00
N ALA A 392 9.73 -4.57 -16.91
CA ALA A 392 10.37 -5.86 -16.68
C ALA A 392 11.70 -5.77 -15.87
N THR A 393 11.81 -4.84 -14.92
CA THR A 393 13.02 -4.60 -14.11
C THR A 393 13.45 -5.79 -13.25
N HIS A 394 12.52 -6.71 -12.98
CA HIS A 394 12.77 -7.93 -12.21
C HIS A 394 13.39 -9.06 -13.05
N ASN A 395 13.37 -8.94 -14.39
CA ASN A 395 13.88 -9.95 -15.32
C ASN A 395 14.60 -9.28 -16.48
N ALA A 396 15.94 -9.23 -16.40
CA ALA A 396 16.77 -8.57 -17.40
C ALA A 396 16.70 -9.26 -18.78
N ASN A 397 16.42 -10.57 -18.84
CA ASN A 397 16.26 -11.28 -20.11
C ASN A 397 14.99 -10.84 -20.84
N ASP A 398 13.85 -10.76 -20.16
CA ASP A 398 12.58 -10.32 -20.75
C ASP A 398 12.70 -8.85 -21.22
N MET A 399 13.34 -7.99 -20.42
CA MET A 399 13.64 -6.61 -20.81
C MET A 399 14.50 -6.54 -22.08
N ALA A 400 15.63 -7.24 -22.11
CA ALA A 400 16.56 -7.24 -23.25
C ALA A 400 15.90 -7.79 -24.52
N SER A 401 15.10 -8.84 -24.39
CA SER A 401 14.37 -9.47 -25.50
C SER A 401 13.34 -8.53 -26.12
N ARG A 402 12.53 -7.84 -25.31
CA ARG A 402 11.54 -6.86 -25.78
C ARG A 402 12.16 -5.64 -26.43
N TYR A 403 13.26 -5.13 -25.86
CA TYR A 403 14.02 -4.06 -26.49
C TYR A 403 14.63 -4.51 -27.82
N THR A 404 15.20 -5.71 -27.86
CA THR A 404 15.73 -6.30 -29.10
C THR A 404 14.65 -6.43 -30.17
N ALA A 405 13.46 -6.90 -29.81
CA ALA A 405 12.33 -7.00 -30.72
C ALA A 405 11.99 -5.65 -31.37
N MET A 406 11.92 -4.57 -30.58
CA MET A 406 11.67 -3.22 -31.11
C MET A 406 12.81 -2.72 -32.01
N ILE A 407 14.07 -2.96 -31.63
CA ILE A 407 15.23 -2.58 -32.42
C ILE A 407 15.21 -3.29 -33.79
N LEU A 408 14.89 -4.58 -33.81
CA LEU A 408 14.77 -5.37 -35.03
C LEU A 408 13.57 -4.91 -35.88
N LEU A 409 12.43 -4.58 -35.27
CA LEU A 409 11.27 -3.98 -35.96
C LEU A 409 11.68 -2.69 -36.68
N LEU A 410 12.39 -1.80 -35.98
CA LEU A 410 12.86 -0.54 -36.58
C LEU A 410 13.87 -0.79 -37.71
N ARG A 411 14.77 -1.77 -37.56
CA ARG A 411 15.71 -2.16 -38.61
C ARG A 411 15.00 -2.69 -39.85
N GLU A 412 14.03 -3.58 -39.68
CA GLU A 412 13.25 -4.18 -40.77
C GLU A 412 12.44 -3.16 -41.58
N HIS A 413 12.23 -1.96 -41.03
CA HIS A 413 11.56 -0.83 -41.65
C HIS A 413 12.50 0.35 -41.97
N ASP A 414 13.81 0.11 -41.97
CA ASP A 414 14.85 1.09 -42.33
C ASP A 414 14.93 2.35 -41.41
N TYR A 415 14.49 2.22 -40.14
CA TYR A 415 14.53 3.29 -39.13
C TYR A 415 15.79 3.27 -38.25
N LYS A 416 16.97 3.31 -38.89
CA LYS A 416 18.29 3.22 -38.23
C LYS A 416 18.51 4.21 -37.07
N GLU A 417 18.28 5.49 -37.30
CA GLU A 417 18.49 6.54 -36.28
C GLU A 417 17.58 6.36 -35.06
N THR A 418 16.34 5.90 -35.29
CA THR A 418 15.41 5.60 -34.20
C THR A 418 15.88 4.38 -33.43
N ALA A 419 16.31 3.32 -34.13
CA ALA A 419 16.82 2.10 -33.51
C ALA A 419 18.03 2.36 -32.59
N TYR A 420 18.97 3.23 -32.96
CA TYR A 420 20.07 3.60 -32.07
C TYR A 420 19.61 4.31 -30.80
N LYS A 421 18.61 5.19 -30.89
CA LYS A 421 18.03 5.82 -29.68
C LYS A 421 17.42 4.78 -28.75
N TRP A 422 16.78 3.76 -29.31
CA TRP A 422 16.24 2.63 -28.55
C TRP A 422 17.32 1.75 -27.92
N ILE A 423 18.44 1.52 -28.61
CA ILE A 423 19.60 0.81 -28.04
C ILE A 423 20.13 1.55 -26.81
N GLU A 424 20.27 2.88 -26.88
CA GLU A 424 20.75 3.68 -25.75
C GLU A 424 19.76 3.72 -24.57
N ALA A 425 18.45 3.72 -24.86
CA ALA A 425 17.42 3.57 -23.83
C ALA A 425 17.51 2.19 -23.15
N ALA A 426 17.62 1.12 -23.94
CA ALA A 426 17.72 -0.25 -23.46
C ALA A 426 18.97 -0.47 -22.58
N LYS A 427 20.13 0.09 -22.96
CA LYS A 427 21.35 0.05 -22.14
C LYS A 427 21.16 0.74 -20.79
N ARG A 428 20.48 1.88 -20.77
CA ARG A 428 20.20 2.63 -19.53
C ARG A 428 19.32 1.82 -18.58
N ASP A 429 18.24 1.24 -19.11
CA ASP A 429 17.28 0.48 -18.30
C ASP A 429 17.89 -0.83 -17.80
N LEU A 430 18.62 -1.57 -18.65
CA LEU A 430 19.37 -2.76 -18.24
C LEU A 430 20.44 -2.43 -17.20
N GLY A 431 21.10 -1.27 -17.29
CA GLY A 431 22.06 -0.81 -16.30
C GLY A 431 21.45 -0.49 -14.92
N ALA A 432 20.13 -0.33 -14.85
CA ALA A 432 19.39 -0.17 -13.59
C ALA A 432 18.91 -1.50 -12.97
N CYS A 433 18.99 -2.61 -13.72
CA CYS A 433 18.69 -3.94 -13.20
C CYS A 433 19.77 -4.44 -12.22
N PRO A 434 19.44 -5.40 -11.32
CA PRO A 434 20.43 -6.03 -10.47
C PRO A 434 21.58 -6.64 -11.27
N ALA A 435 22.82 -6.43 -10.82
CA ALA A 435 23.99 -6.94 -11.51
C ALA A 435 23.99 -8.49 -11.53
N GLY A 436 23.96 -9.07 -12.72
CA GLY A 436 23.95 -10.52 -12.91
C GLY A 436 24.27 -10.97 -14.35
N PRO A 437 24.36 -12.28 -14.59
CA PRO A 437 24.67 -12.84 -15.91
C PRO A 437 23.67 -12.43 -16.99
N GLU A 438 22.38 -12.36 -16.65
CA GLU A 438 21.29 -12.02 -17.56
C GLU A 438 21.38 -10.58 -18.07
N MET A 439 21.61 -9.62 -17.15
CA MET A 439 21.87 -8.23 -17.51
C MET A 439 23.08 -8.12 -18.46
N ARG A 440 24.16 -8.86 -18.18
CA ARG A 440 25.37 -8.81 -19.00
C ARG A 440 25.14 -9.38 -20.40
N LEU A 441 24.42 -10.51 -20.50
CA LEU A 441 24.01 -11.09 -21.78
C LEU A 441 23.13 -10.12 -22.58
N GLY A 442 22.19 -9.43 -21.94
CA GLY A 442 21.37 -8.41 -22.59
C GLY A 442 22.20 -7.24 -23.12
N LEU A 443 23.17 -6.75 -22.34
CA LEU A 443 24.08 -5.68 -22.79
C LEU A 443 24.98 -6.14 -23.94
N ASP A 444 25.51 -7.36 -23.87
CA ASP A 444 26.33 -7.96 -24.94
C ASP A 444 25.51 -8.15 -26.22
N GLN A 445 24.23 -8.52 -26.11
CA GLN A 445 23.30 -8.60 -27.23
C GLN A 445 23.06 -7.23 -27.88
N LEU A 446 22.79 -6.19 -27.08
CA LEU A 446 22.64 -4.82 -27.61
C LEU A 446 23.92 -4.30 -28.28
N LYS A 447 25.08 -4.66 -27.72
CA LYS A 447 26.37 -4.34 -28.33
C LYS A 447 26.54 -5.07 -29.66
N PHE A 448 26.23 -6.36 -29.73
CA PHE A 448 26.26 -7.13 -30.97
C PHE A 448 25.37 -6.51 -32.06
N LEU A 449 24.15 -6.07 -31.72
CA LEU A 449 23.25 -5.39 -32.66
C LEU A 449 23.87 -4.09 -33.20
N THR A 450 24.59 -3.35 -32.35
CA THR A 450 25.26 -2.09 -32.71
C THR A 450 26.45 -2.35 -33.65
N ASP A 451 27.31 -3.31 -33.28
CA ASP A 451 28.58 -3.60 -33.95
C ASP A 451 28.38 -4.26 -35.33
N ASN A 452 27.28 -4.99 -35.51
CA ASN A 452 27.01 -5.78 -36.72
C ASN A 452 25.82 -5.25 -37.54
N TRP A 453 25.40 -4.00 -37.37
CA TRP A 453 24.17 -3.44 -37.96
C TRP A 453 24.03 -3.68 -39.48
N GLU A 454 25.15 -3.53 -40.20
CA GLU A 454 25.26 -3.65 -41.66
C GLU A 454 25.65 -5.07 -42.14
N ASP A 455 25.83 -6.03 -41.25
CA ASP A 455 26.23 -7.40 -41.61
C ASP A 455 25.03 -8.22 -42.14
N ASP A 456 25.26 -8.98 -43.21
CA ASP A 456 24.31 -9.95 -43.77
C ASP A 456 23.92 -11.04 -42.74
N SER A 457 24.80 -11.34 -41.77
CA SER A 457 24.48 -12.25 -40.67
C SER A 457 23.30 -11.76 -39.82
N MET A 458 23.15 -10.44 -39.67
CA MET A 458 22.05 -9.80 -38.97
C MET A 458 20.74 -9.82 -39.78
N MET A 459 20.78 -9.96 -41.11
CA MET A 459 19.57 -10.08 -41.92
C MET A 459 18.76 -11.35 -41.61
N LYS A 460 19.40 -12.36 -41.01
CA LYS A 460 18.80 -13.63 -40.62
C LYS A 460 18.07 -13.56 -39.27
N ILE A 461 18.37 -12.57 -38.43
CA ILE A 461 17.71 -12.37 -37.13
C ILE A 461 16.52 -11.45 -37.36
N LYS A 462 15.31 -11.94 -37.05
CA LYS A 462 14.06 -11.19 -37.27
C LYS A 462 13.37 -10.86 -35.96
N SER A 463 12.63 -9.76 -35.94
CA SER A 463 11.80 -9.36 -34.79
C SER A 463 10.81 -10.46 -34.38
N TYR A 464 10.33 -11.24 -35.36
CA TYR A 464 9.48 -12.42 -35.17
C TYR A 464 10.06 -13.44 -34.17
N ASP A 465 11.37 -13.68 -34.18
CA ASP A 465 12.00 -14.68 -33.30
C ASP A 465 11.88 -14.33 -31.82
N TYR A 466 11.66 -13.06 -31.52
CA TYR A 466 11.50 -12.54 -30.17
C TYR A 466 10.02 -12.37 -29.85
N LEU A 467 9.25 -11.75 -30.77
CA LEU A 467 7.84 -11.43 -30.52
C LEU A 467 6.95 -12.67 -30.45
N ASP A 468 7.05 -13.60 -31.41
CA ASP A 468 6.14 -14.74 -31.47
C ASP A 468 6.49 -15.83 -30.45
N LYS A 469 7.79 -16.00 -30.15
CA LYS A 469 8.22 -16.95 -29.10
C LYS A 469 7.82 -16.45 -27.72
N GLU A 470 7.96 -15.16 -27.44
CA GLU A 470 7.46 -14.60 -26.17
C GLU A 470 5.94 -14.57 -26.10
N TYR A 471 5.26 -14.32 -27.21
CA TYR A 471 3.79 -14.36 -27.27
C TYR A 471 3.26 -15.77 -27.01
N ALA A 472 3.86 -16.78 -27.63
CA ALA A 472 3.53 -18.18 -27.36
C ALA A 472 3.83 -18.58 -25.90
N ARG A 473 4.95 -18.11 -25.34
CA ARG A 473 5.28 -18.32 -23.92
C ARG A 473 4.30 -17.60 -22.99
N SER A 474 3.82 -16.42 -23.35
CA SER A 474 2.86 -15.67 -22.54
C SER A 474 1.51 -16.36 -22.50
N LEU A 475 1.06 -16.91 -23.63
CA LEU A 475 -0.13 -17.77 -23.69
C LEU A 475 0.05 -19.06 -22.87
N ALA A 476 1.25 -19.65 -22.89
CA ALA A 476 1.54 -20.88 -22.14
C ALA A 476 1.63 -20.67 -20.61
N LYS A 477 2.09 -19.50 -20.13
CA LYS A 477 2.09 -19.17 -18.69
C LYS A 477 0.68 -19.06 -18.13
N GLU A 478 -0.26 -18.49 -18.89
CA GLU A 478 -1.69 -18.46 -18.51
C GLU A 478 -2.36 -19.85 -18.45
N THR A 479 -1.79 -20.89 -19.07
CA THR A 479 -2.28 -22.28 -18.93
C THR A 479 -1.70 -23.05 -17.75
N VAL A 480 -0.67 -22.51 -17.08
CA VAL A 480 0.01 -23.19 -15.97
C VAL A 480 -0.30 -22.52 -14.62
N ASP A 481 -0.53 -21.21 -14.62
CA ASP A 481 -0.78 -20.42 -13.41
C ASP A 481 -2.28 -20.09 -13.18
N GLY A 482 -3.17 -20.52 -14.08
CA GLY A 482 -4.63 -20.51 -13.89
C GLY A 482 -5.14 -21.92 -13.73
#